data_AF-L7Q1L2-F1
#
_entry.id   AF-L7Q1L2-F1
#
_cell.length_a   1.000
_cell.length_b   1.000
_cell.length_c   1.000
_cell.angle_alpha   90.00
_cell.angle_beta   90.00
_cell.angle_gamma   90.00
#
_symmetry.space_group_name_H-M   'P 1'
#
loop_
_entity.id
_entity.type
_entity.pdbx_description
1 polymer ?
#
loop_
_entity_poly.entity_id
_entity_poly.type
_entity_poly.pdbx_seq_one_letter_code
_entity_poly.pdbx_strand_id
1 'polypeptide(L)'
;FPFIVAALVIIHLLFLHQTGSNNPLGTKSNIDKIPFHPYFTFKDIVGMLIMTFMLAFLTLNTPYLLGDPDNFIPANPLVTPI
;
A
#
# COMPACT_ATOMS: atom_id res chain seq x y z
N PHE A 1 8.61 -13.15 -4.34
CA PHE A 1 9.90 -12.50 -4.65
C PHE A 1 9.83 -11.00 -4.34
N PRO A 2 9.97 -10.57 -3.08
CA PRO A 2 9.81 -9.17 -2.69
C PRO A 2 10.78 -8.22 -3.40
N PHE A 3 12.02 -8.64 -3.64
CA PHE A 3 13.03 -7.79 -4.29
C PHE A 3 12.77 -7.53 -5.78
N ILE A 4 12.15 -8.49 -6.49
CA ILE A 4 11.72 -8.28 -7.88
C ILE A 4 10.62 -7.22 -7.92
N VAL A 5 9.67 -7.28 -6.98
CA VAL A 5 8.62 -6.26 -6.86
C VAL A 5 9.23 -4.90 -6.55
N ALA A 6 10.21 -4.80 -5.65
CA ALA A 6 10.91 -3.55 -5.36
C ALA A 6 11.60 -2.96 -6.61
N ALA A 7 12.26 -3.79 -7.43
CA ALA A 7 12.84 -3.35 -8.70
C ALA A 7 11.77 -2.81 -9.67
N LEU A 8 10.62 -3.50 -9.77
CA LEU A 8 9.50 -3.05 -10.60
C LEU A 8 8.87 -1.74 -10.09
N VAL A 9 8.84 -1.50 -8.77
CA VAL A 9 8.40 -0.22 -8.19
C VAL A 9 9.31 0.93 -8.61
N ILE A 10 10.63 0.74 -8.64
CA ILE A 10 11.57 1.77 -9.12
C ILE A 10 11.33 2.07 -10.60
N ILE A 11 11.15 1.04 -11.44
CA ILE A 11 10.85 1.19 -12.87
C ILE A 11 9.51 1.92 -13.06
N HIS A 12 8.49 1.54 -12.29
CA HIS A 12 7.18 2.20 -12.31
C HIS A 12 7.30 3.70 -11.97
N LEU A 13 8.01 4.03 -10.89
CA LEU A 13 8.23 5.41 -10.50
C LEU A 13 9.06 6.18 -11.53
N LEU A 14 10.06 5.57 -12.16
CA LEU A 14 10.84 6.20 -13.24
C LEU A 14 9.93 6.67 -14.38
N PHE A 15 9.04 5.81 -14.86
CA PHE A 15 8.09 6.18 -15.91
C PHE A 15 7.08 7.23 -15.45
N LEU A 16 6.61 7.15 -14.21
CA LEU A 16 5.74 8.17 -13.63
C LEU A 16 6.42 9.55 -13.58
N HIS A 17 7.73 9.61 -13.27
CA HIS A 17 8.47 10.88 -13.21
C HIS A 17 8.70 11.50 -14.59
N GLN A 18 8.67 10.72 -15.67
CA GLN A 18 8.79 11.26 -17.04
C GLN A 18 7.55 12.08 -17.44
N THR A 19 6.36 11.65 -17.04
CA THR A 19 5.09 12.34 -17.39
C THR A 19 4.56 13.22 -16.27
N GLY A 20 4.92 12.94 -15.02
CA GLY A 20 4.27 13.45 -13.83
C GLY A 20 2.92 12.78 -13.52
N SER A 21 2.37 13.07 -12.34
CA SER A 21 1.05 12.58 -11.93
C SER A 21 -0.08 13.25 -12.71
N ASN A 22 -1.14 12.48 -12.98
CA ASN A 22 -2.40 13.04 -13.46
C ASN A 22 -3.16 13.75 -12.32
N ASN A 23 -4.22 14.49 -12.65
CA ASN A 23 -5.10 15.15 -11.69
C ASN A 23 -6.57 14.73 -11.90
N PRO A 24 -7.47 14.98 -10.93
CA PRO A 24 -8.85 14.53 -10.99
C PRO A 24 -9.65 15.01 -12.21
N LEU A 25 -9.27 16.15 -12.81
CA LEU A 25 -9.92 16.69 -13.99
C LEU A 25 -9.42 16.07 -15.31
N GLY A 26 -8.32 15.31 -15.27
CA GLY A 26 -7.72 14.68 -16.45
C GLY A 26 -7.12 15.65 -17.47
N THR A 27 -7.01 16.94 -17.12
CA THR A 27 -6.45 18.00 -17.99
C THR A 27 -4.98 18.23 -17.68
N LYS A 28 -4.26 19.03 -18.48
CA LYS A 28 -2.84 19.32 -18.21
C LYS A 28 -2.69 20.20 -16.95
N SER A 29 -1.93 19.73 -15.96
CA SER A 29 -1.65 20.43 -14.69
C SER A 29 -0.49 21.43 -14.75
N ASN A 30 0.15 21.62 -15.91
CA ASN A 30 1.38 22.43 -16.03
C ASN A 30 1.25 23.89 -15.58
N ILE A 31 0.05 24.45 -15.60
CA ILE A 31 -0.23 25.84 -15.21
C ILE A 31 -0.29 26.06 -13.69
N ASP A 32 -0.42 24.98 -12.90
CA ASP A 32 -0.63 25.04 -11.45
C ASP A 32 0.09 23.88 -10.74
N LYS A 33 1.41 23.83 -10.91
CA LYS A 33 2.26 22.87 -10.20
C LYS A 33 2.73 23.46 -8.89
N ILE A 34 2.49 22.71 -7.81
CA ILE A 34 3.09 22.97 -6.50
C ILE A 34 4.22 21.98 -6.22
N PRO A 35 5.25 22.35 -5.44
CA PRO A 35 6.33 21.44 -5.08
C PRO A 35 5.81 20.28 -4.22
N PHE A 36 6.49 19.13 -4.28
CA PHE A 36 6.11 17.96 -3.47
C PHE A 36 6.22 18.25 -1.96
N HIS A 37 7.35 18.80 -1.52
CA HIS A 37 7.53 19.32 -0.17
C HIS A 37 7.11 20.80 -0.13
N PRO A 38 6.30 21.26 0.86
CA PRO A 38 5.77 20.52 2.00
C PRO A 38 4.42 19.81 1.77
N TYR A 39 3.73 20.15 0.69
CA TYR A 39 2.31 19.86 0.52
C TYR A 39 1.99 18.36 0.54
N PHE A 40 2.61 17.59 -0.36
CA PHE A 40 2.36 16.15 -0.46
C PHE A 40 3.12 15.38 0.62
N THR A 41 4.28 15.85 1.07
CA THR A 41 4.98 15.22 2.20
C THR A 41 4.12 15.15 3.46
N PHE A 42 3.50 16.26 3.89
CA PHE A 42 2.63 16.23 5.08
C PHE A 42 1.33 15.46 4.83
N LYS A 43 0.75 15.57 3.63
CA LYS A 43 -0.42 14.77 3.25
C LYS A 43 -0.14 13.27 3.38
N ASP A 44 1.01 12.82 2.88
CA ASP A 44 1.41 11.41 2.91
C ASP A 44 1.71 10.94 4.33
N ILE A 45 2.31 11.78 5.18
CA ILE A 45 2.49 11.49 6.62
C ILE A 45 1.14 11.24 7.30
N VAL A 46 0.13 12.07 7.06
CA VAL A 46 -1.22 11.85 7.61
C VAL A 46 -1.79 10.51 7.14
N GLY A 47 -1.64 10.19 5.85
CA GLY A 47 -2.04 8.89 5.31
C GLY A 47 -1.32 7.70 5.98
N MET A 48 0.00 7.82 6.20
CA MET A 48 0.80 6.82 6.89
C MET A 48 0.35 6.62 8.34
N LEU A 49 0.02 7.69 9.06
CA LEU A 49 -0.49 7.60 10.43
C LEU A 49 -1.81 6.84 10.50
N ILE A 50 -2.75 7.12 9.58
CA ILE A 50 -4.05 6.41 9.53
C ILE A 50 -3.83 4.93 9.23
N MET A 51 -3.02 4.59 8.24
CA MET A 51 -2.72 3.20 7.87
C MET A 51 -2.07 2.45 9.05
N THR A 52 -1.09 3.07 9.71
CA THR A 52 -0.39 2.46 10.84
C THR A 52 -1.31 2.27 12.03
N PHE A 53 -2.20 3.23 12.30
CA PHE A 53 -3.23 3.09 13.34
C PHE A 53 -4.17 1.92 13.05
N MET A 54 -4.67 1.78 11.82
CA MET A 54 -5.53 0.66 11.44
C MET A 54 -4.81 -0.69 11.56
N LEU A 55 -3.55 -0.75 11.14
CA LEU A 55 -2.73 -1.96 11.28
C LEU A 55 -2.51 -2.31 12.75
N ALA A 56 -2.13 -1.33 13.58
CA ALA A 56 -1.94 -1.53 15.02
C ALA A 56 -3.25 -1.94 15.71
N PHE A 57 -4.38 -1.37 15.30
CA PHE A 57 -5.68 -1.74 15.84
C PHE A 57 -6.01 -3.21 15.52
N LEU A 58 -5.83 -3.63 14.27
CA LEU A 58 -6.04 -5.02 13.84
C LEU A 58 -5.13 -5.98 14.61
N THR A 59 -3.83 -5.68 14.71
CA THR A 59 -2.86 -6.58 15.34
C THR A 59 -3.03 -6.68 16.85
N LEU A 60 -3.42 -5.60 17.53
CA LEU A 60 -3.52 -5.58 18.99
C LEU A 60 -4.90 -6.01 19.51
N ASN A 61 -5.99 -5.72 18.79
CA ASN A 61 -7.34 -6.01 19.27
C ASN A 61 -7.91 -7.31 18.68
N THR A 62 -7.71 -7.54 17.39
CA THR A 62 -8.35 -8.65 16.66
C THR A 62 -7.40 -9.31 15.65
N PRO A 63 -6.26 -9.87 16.09
CA PRO A 63 -5.15 -10.29 15.23
C PRO A 63 -5.52 -11.36 14.19
N TYR A 64 -6.57 -12.14 14.46
CA TYR A 64 -7.02 -13.22 13.57
C TYR A 64 -8.27 -12.89 12.76
N LEU A 65 -8.75 -11.64 12.81
CA LEU A 65 -9.98 -11.24 12.10
C LEU A 65 -9.91 -11.51 10.59
N LEU A 66 -8.72 -11.40 9.99
CA LEU A 66 -8.49 -11.63 8.56
C LEU A 66 -7.81 -12.98 8.28
N GLY A 67 -7.70 -13.84 9.29
CA GLY A 67 -7.10 -15.17 9.18
C GLY A 67 -8.14 -16.28 9.01
N ASP A 68 -7.69 -17.44 8.59
CA ASP A 68 -8.48 -18.67 8.54
C ASP A 68 -8.16 -19.53 9.77
N PRO A 69 -9.14 -19.91 10.61
CA PRO A 69 -8.90 -20.74 11.80
C PRO A 69 -8.27 -22.10 11.47
N ASP A 70 -8.50 -22.66 10.28
CA ASP A 70 -7.94 -23.96 9.91
C ASP A 70 -6.41 -23.93 9.75
N ASN A 71 -5.82 -22.75 9.52
CA ASN A 71 -4.36 -22.58 9.46
C ASN A 71 -3.66 -22.76 10.82
N PHE A 72 -4.40 -22.91 11.92
CA PHE A 72 -3.86 -23.35 13.20
C PHE A 72 -3.72 -24.88 13.31
N ILE A 73 -4.31 -25.63 12.39
CA ILE A 73 -4.23 -27.10 12.32
C ILE A 73 -3.07 -27.47 11.38
N PRO A 74 -2.12 -28.32 11.80
CA PRO A 74 -1.06 -28.80 10.91
C PRO A 74 -1.62 -29.50 9.66
N ALA A 75 -0.97 -29.28 8.51
CA ALA A 75 -1.41 -29.86 7.27
C ALA A 75 -1.44 -31.39 7.30
N ASN A 76 -2.56 -31.98 6.90
CA ASN A 76 -2.70 -33.42 6.70
C ASN A 76 -2.92 -33.70 5.20
N PRO A 77 -1.96 -34.29 4.47
CA PRO A 77 -2.10 -34.57 3.04
C PRO A 77 -3.25 -35.51 2.67
N LEU A 78 -3.81 -36.25 3.63
CA LEU A 78 -4.89 -37.22 3.42
C LEU A 78 -6.29 -36.64 3.67
N VAL A 79 -6.39 -35.42 4.19
CA VAL A 79 -7.66 -34.80 4.59
C VAL A 79 -7.71 -33.36 4.11
N THR A 80 -8.75 -33.02 3.37
CA THR A 80 -9.12 -31.62 3.11
C THR A 80 -10.05 -31.12 4.22
N PRO A 81 -9.88 -29.88 4.71
CA PRO A 81 -10.84 -29.28 5.65
C PRO A 81 -12.26 -29.23 5.07
N ILE A 82 -13.28 -29.17 5.93
CA ILE A 82 -14.71 -29.21 5.58
C ILE A 82 -15.31 -27.80 5.57
#